data_AF-A0A3R7G028-F1
#
_entry.id   AF-A0A3R7G028-F1
#
_cell.length_a   1.000
_cell.length_b   1.000
_cell.length_c   1.000
_cell.angle_alpha   90.00
_cell.angle_beta   90.00
_cell.angle_gamma   90.00
#
_symmetry.space_group_name_H-M   'P 1'
#
loop_
_entity.id
_entity.type
_entity.pdbx_description
1 polymer ?
#
loop_
_entity_poly.entity_id
_entity_poly.type
_entity_poly.pdbx_seq_one_letter_code
_entity_poly.pdbx_strand_id
1 'polypeptide(L)'
;MATQPGTGSGRDFVTIFKTGSVDRGEYPELADLLLEGRTQLSAETSYLMKFGDESHRSLTPFDVASLHDVPAYPLPQTALDSLPAHVRAELEQNGAIQMVASYDPENHRFEEVDLAWDDQDFLERVTELIAGELSLHEAVDWVVVEEAERYTVAQWAEIRDVTGDAVRSNINAAREKLLAEPK
;
A
#
# COMPACT_ATOMS: atom_id res chain seq x y z
N MET A 1 -31.37 5.87 -2.65
CA MET A 1 -31.14 5.22 -1.35
C MET A 1 -29.64 5.07 -1.23
N ALA A 2 -29.02 5.63 -0.20
CA ALA A 2 -27.57 5.54 0.01
C ALA A 2 -27.25 4.09 0.39
N THR A 3 -26.50 3.40 -0.46
CA THR A 3 -25.94 2.09 -0.18
C THR A 3 -25.01 2.27 1.02
N GLN A 4 -25.25 1.55 2.11
CA GLN A 4 -24.28 1.49 3.20
C GLN A 4 -22.98 0.87 2.65
N PRO A 5 -21.83 1.55 2.75
CA PRO A 5 -20.56 0.92 2.39
C PRO A 5 -20.33 -0.29 3.31
N GLY A 6 -19.88 -1.41 2.76
CA GLY A 6 -19.65 -2.66 3.51
C GLY A 6 -20.81 -3.67 3.53
N THR A 7 -21.81 -3.56 2.64
CA THR A 7 -22.92 -4.54 2.55
C THR A 7 -22.93 -5.37 1.26
N GLY A 8 -21.88 -5.24 0.43
CA GLY A 8 -21.89 -5.66 -0.97
C GLY A 8 -21.41 -7.07 -1.29
N SER A 9 -21.56 -8.10 -0.45
CA SER A 9 -21.29 -9.52 -0.81
C SER A 9 -19.95 -9.80 -1.54
N GLY A 10 -18.96 -8.93 -1.40
CA GLY A 10 -17.74 -8.91 -2.20
C GLY A 10 -16.64 -8.11 -1.49
N ARG A 11 -15.42 -8.24 -2.00
CA ARG A 11 -14.23 -7.63 -1.40
C ARG A 11 -14.23 -6.12 -1.70
N ASP A 12 -14.10 -5.30 -0.67
CA ASP A 12 -14.07 -3.85 -0.77
C ASP A 12 -12.62 -3.35 -0.91
N PHE A 13 -12.46 -2.20 -1.55
CA PHE A 13 -11.18 -1.50 -1.59
C PHE A 13 -11.04 -0.67 -0.31
N VAL A 14 -10.09 -1.01 0.55
CA VAL A 14 -9.97 -0.40 1.88
C VAL A 14 -8.63 0.34 1.97
N THR A 15 -8.70 1.62 2.33
CA THR A 15 -7.50 2.40 2.64
C THR A 15 -7.47 2.66 4.14
N ILE A 16 -6.37 2.29 4.80
CA ILE A 16 -6.11 2.56 6.22
C ILE A 16 -4.98 3.59 6.32
N PHE A 17 -5.13 4.59 7.17
CA PHE A 17 -4.11 5.62 7.38
C PHE A 17 -4.03 6.06 8.85
N LYS A 18 -2.82 6.35 9.30
CA LYS A 18 -2.50 6.82 10.64
C LYS A 18 -2.72 8.32 10.71
N THR A 19 -3.46 8.77 11.71
CA THR A 19 -3.86 10.19 11.82
C THR A 19 -2.70 11.17 12.08
N GLY A 20 -1.48 10.66 12.32
CA GLY A 20 -0.29 11.48 12.63
C GLY A 20 0.92 11.23 11.73
N SER A 21 0.80 10.39 10.69
CA SER A 21 1.90 10.14 9.73
C SER A 21 1.87 11.08 8.53
N VAL A 22 0.81 11.87 8.36
CA VAL A 22 0.71 12.87 7.29
C VAL A 22 1.60 14.06 7.64
N ASP A 23 2.59 14.37 6.78
CA ASP A 23 3.39 15.57 6.93
C ASP A 23 2.49 16.79 6.73
N ARG A 24 2.28 17.55 7.81
CA ARG A 24 1.46 18.77 7.79
C ARG A 24 2.08 19.87 6.90
N GLY A 25 3.39 19.80 6.63
CA GLY A 25 4.07 20.68 5.69
C GLY A 25 3.74 20.39 4.23
N GLU A 26 3.47 19.12 3.91
CA GLU A 26 3.17 18.66 2.55
C GLU A 26 1.66 18.60 2.27
N TYR A 27 0.87 18.16 3.26
CA TYR A 27 -0.58 17.98 3.16
C TYR A 27 -1.32 18.59 4.37
N PRO A 28 -1.36 19.93 4.49
CA PRO A 28 -1.91 20.63 5.65
C PRO A 28 -3.43 20.38 5.84
N GLU A 29 -4.19 20.39 4.75
CA GLU A 29 -5.65 20.18 4.80
C GLU A 29 -6.01 18.75 5.21
N LEU A 30 -5.26 17.76 4.70
CA LEU A 30 -5.43 16.35 5.06
C LEU A 30 -5.11 16.12 6.54
N ALA A 31 -4.01 16.67 7.04
CA ALA A 31 -3.64 16.53 8.45
C ALA A 31 -4.73 17.07 9.40
N ASP A 32 -5.32 18.21 9.06
CA ASP A 32 -6.40 18.82 9.85
C ASP A 32 -7.69 17.98 9.80
N LEU A 33 -8.06 17.46 8.62
CA LEU A 33 -9.21 16.56 8.45
C LEU A 33 -9.08 15.25 9.26
N LEU A 34 -7.89 14.66 9.29
CA LEU A 34 -7.63 13.44 10.05
C LEU A 34 -7.69 13.66 11.56
N LEU A 35 -7.22 14.82 12.02
CA LEU A 35 -7.32 15.25 13.41
C LEU A 35 -8.78 15.49 13.82
N GLU A 36 -9.57 16.14 12.95
CA GLU A 36 -11.00 16.34 13.16
C GLU A 36 -11.76 15.00 13.22
N GLY A 37 -11.50 14.08 12.28
CA GLY A 37 -12.09 12.74 12.29
C GLY A 37 -11.83 11.97 13.59
N ARG A 38 -10.62 12.07 14.14
CA ARG A 38 -10.24 11.46 15.44
C ARG A 38 -10.96 12.08 16.64
N THR A 39 -11.32 13.36 16.57
CA THR A 39 -11.97 14.05 17.70
C THR A 39 -13.49 13.88 17.68
N GLN A 40 -14.08 13.71 16.50
CA GLN A 40 -15.52 13.46 16.35
C GLN A 40 -15.91 12.02 16.65
N LEU A 41 -14.99 11.07 16.46
CA LEU A 41 -15.21 9.64 16.65
C LEU A 41 -14.22 9.16 17.72
N SER A 42 -14.71 8.59 18.83
CA SER A 42 -13.86 8.05 19.91
C SER A 42 -13.00 6.89 19.40
N ALA A 43 -11.94 7.21 18.65
CA ALA A 43 -11.09 6.24 18.01
C ALA A 43 -10.21 5.56 19.06
N GLU A 44 -10.43 4.27 19.26
CA GLU A 44 -9.61 3.43 20.15
C GLU A 44 -8.18 3.26 19.60
N THR A 45 -8.02 3.36 18.27
CA THR A 45 -6.73 3.29 17.59
C THR A 45 -6.33 4.66 17.00
N SER A 46 -5.05 4.82 16.67
CA SER A 46 -4.55 6.00 15.94
C SER A 46 -4.76 5.94 14.43
N TYR A 47 -5.62 5.02 13.96
CA TYR A 47 -5.85 4.75 12.55
C TYR A 47 -7.30 5.03 12.17
N LEU A 48 -7.47 5.51 10.94
CA LEU A 48 -8.76 5.65 10.28
C LEU A 48 -8.77 4.75 9.04
N MET A 49 -9.97 4.33 8.63
CA MET A 49 -10.19 3.55 7.43
C MET A 49 -11.25 4.21 6.54
N LYS A 50 -11.07 4.07 5.23
CA LYS A 50 -12.04 4.46 4.20
C LYS A 50 -12.34 3.26 3.31
N PHE A 51 -13.62 3.10 2.97
CA PHE A 51 -14.09 2.13 1.99
C PHE A 51 -14.25 2.84 0.64
N GLY A 52 -13.44 2.43 -0.32
CA GLY A 52 -13.44 2.88 -1.70
C GLY A 52 -13.99 1.84 -2.66
N ASP A 53 -13.94 2.18 -3.95
CA ASP A 53 -14.25 1.27 -5.05
C ASP A 53 -13.01 1.05 -5.95
N GLU A 54 -13.15 0.22 -6.99
CA GLU A 54 -12.07 -0.09 -7.93
C GLU A 54 -11.46 1.15 -8.62
N SER A 55 -12.22 2.24 -8.76
CA SER A 55 -11.71 3.47 -9.38
C SER A 55 -10.63 4.15 -8.53
N HIS A 56 -10.56 3.83 -7.24
CA HIS A 56 -9.52 4.32 -6.33
C HIS A 56 -8.21 3.53 -6.43
N ARG A 57 -8.14 2.46 -7.23
CA ARG A 57 -6.92 1.64 -7.40
C ARG A 57 -5.73 2.41 -7.95
N SER A 58 -5.97 3.41 -8.78
CA SER A 58 -4.90 4.27 -9.33
C SER A 58 -4.49 5.41 -8.40
N LEU A 59 -5.16 5.56 -7.25
CA LEU A 59 -4.92 6.65 -6.30
C LEU A 59 -4.02 6.17 -5.17
N THR A 60 -3.11 7.04 -4.72
CA THR A 60 -2.30 6.73 -3.54
C THR A 60 -3.18 6.66 -2.29
N PRO A 61 -2.75 5.97 -1.22
CA PRO A 61 -3.47 5.96 0.05
C PRO A 61 -3.81 7.38 0.57
N PHE A 62 -2.93 8.36 0.34
CA PHE A 62 -3.13 9.75 0.77
C PHE A 62 -4.12 10.53 -0.12
N ASP A 63 -4.15 10.25 -1.42
CA ASP A 63 -5.16 10.80 -2.32
C ASP A 63 -6.55 10.32 -1.90
N VAL A 64 -6.71 9.03 -1.60
CA VAL A 64 -7.98 8.47 -1.09
C VAL A 64 -8.36 9.06 0.27
N ALA A 65 -7.37 9.31 1.15
CA ALA A 65 -7.60 9.96 2.43
C ALA A 65 -8.15 11.40 2.26
N SER A 66 -7.85 12.06 1.15
CA SER A 66 -8.31 13.42 0.83
C SER A 66 -9.70 13.47 0.17
N LEU A 67 -10.25 12.34 -0.28
CA LEU A 67 -11.58 12.28 -0.88
C LEU A 67 -12.70 12.63 0.11
N HIS A 68 -13.43 13.71 -0.12
CA HIS A 68 -14.49 14.19 0.78
C HIS A 68 -15.81 13.43 0.64
N ASP A 69 -16.04 12.82 -0.52
CA ASP A 69 -17.18 11.99 -0.84
C ASP A 69 -17.08 10.58 -0.24
N VAL A 70 -15.88 10.19 0.20
CA VAL A 70 -15.63 8.91 0.87
C VAL A 70 -15.55 9.10 2.39
N PRO A 71 -16.53 8.59 3.16
CA PRO A 71 -16.54 8.73 4.62
C PRO A 71 -15.38 7.99 5.28
N ALA A 72 -14.71 8.65 6.23
CA ALA A 72 -13.68 8.05 7.07
C ALA A 72 -14.28 7.52 8.37
N TYR A 73 -13.83 6.34 8.79
CA TYR A 73 -14.26 5.66 10.01
C TYR A 73 -13.06 5.37 10.92
N PRO A 74 -13.21 5.40 12.26
CA PRO A 74 -12.20 4.89 13.16
C PRO A 74 -11.95 3.41 12.87
N LEU A 75 -10.68 3.02 12.80
CA LEU A 75 -10.33 1.61 12.69
C LEU A 75 -10.48 0.94 14.08
N PRO A 76 -11.37 -0.05 14.25
CA PRO A 76 -11.47 -0.79 15.51
C PRO A 76 -10.19 -1.59 15.81
N GLN A 77 -9.85 -1.77 17.10
CA GLN A 77 -8.67 -2.57 17.48
C GLN A 77 -8.77 -4.01 16.98
N THR A 78 -9.96 -4.61 17.03
CA THR A 78 -10.21 -5.97 16.49
C THR A 78 -9.96 -6.07 14.99
N ALA A 79 -10.25 -5.01 14.23
CA ALA A 79 -10.02 -4.97 12.80
C ALA A 79 -8.52 -4.84 12.51
N LEU A 80 -7.82 -3.98 13.25
CA LEU A 80 -6.36 -3.87 13.20
C LEU A 80 -5.68 -5.21 13.53
N ASP A 81 -6.14 -5.91 14.57
CA ASP A 81 -5.58 -7.20 15.00
C ASP A 81 -5.89 -8.34 14.01
N SER A 82 -6.96 -8.22 13.22
CA SER A 82 -7.32 -9.19 12.19
C SER A 82 -6.45 -9.11 10.93
N LEU A 83 -5.68 -8.03 10.75
CA LEU A 83 -4.85 -7.83 9.57
C LEU A 83 -3.67 -8.83 9.54
N PRO A 84 -3.32 -9.36 8.35
CA PRO A 84 -2.11 -10.15 8.18
C PRO A 84 -0.86 -9.41 8.66
N ALA A 85 0.15 -10.16 9.13
CA ALA A 85 1.36 -9.57 9.69
C ALA A 85 2.10 -8.64 8.71
N HIS A 86 2.13 -8.98 7.41
CA HIS A 86 2.78 -8.16 6.38
C HIS A 86 2.03 -6.84 6.14
N VAL A 87 0.69 -6.86 6.12
CA VAL A 87 -0.17 -5.66 6.03
C VAL A 87 0.04 -4.74 7.23
N ARG A 88 0.10 -5.30 8.44
CA ARG A 88 0.35 -4.51 9.66
C ARG A 88 1.74 -3.87 9.66
N ALA A 89 2.77 -4.63 9.26
CA ALA A 89 4.12 -4.10 9.16
C ALA A 89 4.20 -2.93 8.16
N GLU A 90 3.56 -3.06 6.99
CA GLU A 90 3.50 -1.99 6.00
C GLU A 90 2.74 -0.76 6.52
N LEU A 91 1.60 -0.97 7.18
CA LEU A 91 0.82 0.10 7.80
C LEU A 91 1.61 0.83 8.90
N GLU A 92 2.35 0.11 9.74
CA GLU A 92 3.17 0.70 10.80
C GLU A 92 4.36 1.49 10.24
N GLN A 93 4.99 0.98 9.18
CA GLN A 93 6.15 1.59 8.53
C GLN A 93 5.77 2.85 7.74
N ASN A 94 4.75 2.75 6.89
CA ASN A 94 4.40 3.81 5.95
C ASN A 94 3.33 4.75 6.51
N GLY A 95 2.66 4.34 7.60
CA GLY A 95 1.54 5.08 8.17
C GLY A 95 0.28 5.07 7.31
N ALA A 96 0.29 4.41 6.16
CA ALA A 96 -0.89 4.19 5.33
C ALA A 96 -0.73 2.93 4.48
N ILE A 97 -1.85 2.28 4.16
CA ILE A 97 -1.89 1.13 3.26
C ILE A 97 -3.23 1.10 2.50
N GLN A 98 -3.21 0.45 1.35
CA GLN A 98 -4.38 0.18 0.55
C GLN A 98 -4.46 -1.32 0.26
N MET A 99 -5.63 -1.89 0.51
CA MET A 99 -5.86 -3.33 0.46
C MET A 99 -7.23 -3.63 -0.13
N VAL A 100 -7.42 -4.85 -0.59
CA VAL A 100 -8.71 -5.40 -0.98
C VAL A 100 -9.09 -6.43 0.07
N ALA A 101 -10.20 -6.20 0.76
CA ALA A 101 -10.62 -7.04 1.88
C ALA A 101 -12.14 -7.09 2.01
N SER A 102 -12.65 -8.23 2.46
CA SER A 102 -14.03 -8.34 2.95
C SER A 102 -14.06 -7.85 4.40
N TYR A 103 -14.95 -6.90 4.73
CA TYR A 103 -15.10 -6.42 6.10
C TYR A 103 -16.38 -6.98 6.73
N ASP A 104 -16.24 -7.66 7.87
CA ASP A 104 -17.36 -8.11 8.69
C ASP A 104 -17.74 -7.01 9.70
N PRO A 105 -18.87 -6.31 9.52
CA PRO A 105 -19.29 -5.25 10.41
C PRO A 105 -19.81 -5.74 11.76
N GLU A 106 -20.23 -7.00 11.89
CA GLU A 106 -20.72 -7.56 13.15
C GLU A 106 -19.56 -7.90 14.09
N ASN A 107 -18.49 -8.47 13.55
CA ASN A 107 -17.31 -8.87 14.32
C ASN A 107 -16.13 -7.89 14.22
N HIS A 108 -16.29 -6.79 13.47
CA HIS A 108 -15.28 -5.75 13.25
C HIS A 108 -13.92 -6.33 12.85
N ARG A 109 -13.90 -7.13 11.78
CA ARG A 109 -12.70 -7.82 11.29
C ARG A 109 -12.60 -7.79 9.77
N PHE A 110 -11.39 -7.87 9.28
CA PHE A 110 -11.12 -8.10 7.86
C PHE A 110 -10.91 -9.58 7.57
N GLU A 111 -11.41 -10.02 6.43
CA GLU A 111 -11.26 -11.35 5.87
C GLU A 111 -10.80 -11.23 4.41
N GLU A 112 -10.11 -12.26 3.90
CA GLU A 112 -9.62 -12.29 2.51
C GLU A 112 -8.84 -11.02 2.12
N VAL A 113 -7.90 -10.64 2.98
CA VAL A 113 -7.07 -9.44 2.82
C VAL A 113 -5.94 -9.72 1.83
N ASP A 114 -5.98 -9.04 0.69
CA ASP A 114 -4.84 -8.91 -0.21
C ASP A 114 -4.46 -7.44 -0.33
N LEU A 115 -3.21 -7.16 -0.65
CA LEU A 115 -2.80 -5.80 -0.95
C LEU A 115 -3.43 -5.35 -2.27
N ALA A 116 -3.83 -4.09 -2.35
CA ALA A 116 -4.50 -3.52 -3.53
C ALA A 116 -3.67 -3.59 -4.83
N TRP A 117 -2.39 -3.93 -4.68
CA TRP A 117 -1.39 -4.01 -5.74
C TRP A 117 -0.98 -5.45 -6.10
N ASP A 118 -1.44 -6.48 -5.37
CA ASP A 118 -1.04 -7.87 -5.65
C ASP A 118 -1.95 -8.51 -6.72
N ASP A 119 -1.43 -8.67 -7.94
CA ASP A 119 -0.68 -9.91 -8.28
C ASP A 119 -0.38 -10.04 -9.79
N GLN A 120 -1.04 -9.29 -10.68
CA GLN A 120 -0.77 -9.44 -12.13
C GLN A 120 0.36 -8.54 -12.62
N ASP A 121 0.33 -7.23 -12.36
CA ASP A 121 1.29 -6.31 -13.00
C ASP A 121 2.74 -6.54 -12.55
N PHE A 122 2.98 -6.86 -11.28
CA PHE A 122 4.34 -7.09 -10.78
C PHE A 122 4.93 -8.41 -11.30
N LEU A 123 4.15 -9.50 -11.24
CA LEU A 123 4.62 -10.81 -11.71
C LEU A 123 4.76 -10.84 -13.24
N GLU A 124 3.83 -10.22 -13.97
CA GLU A 124 3.95 -10.06 -15.41
C GLU A 124 5.18 -9.23 -15.75
N ARG A 125 5.41 -8.10 -15.06
CA ARG A 125 6.59 -7.26 -15.29
C ARG A 125 7.90 -7.97 -14.99
N VAL A 126 8.00 -8.68 -13.87
CA VAL A 126 9.19 -9.48 -13.54
C VAL A 126 9.40 -10.58 -14.59
N THR A 127 8.33 -11.23 -15.06
CA THR A 127 8.41 -12.27 -16.10
C THR A 127 8.89 -11.70 -17.44
N GLU A 128 8.38 -10.54 -17.85
CA GLU A 128 8.84 -9.83 -19.05
C GLU A 128 10.32 -9.51 -18.98
N LEU A 129 10.79 -8.98 -17.85
CA LEU A 129 12.20 -8.62 -17.66
C LEU A 129 13.10 -9.86 -17.68
N ILE A 130 12.67 -10.96 -17.08
CA ILE A 130 13.41 -12.23 -17.14
C ILE A 130 13.46 -12.77 -18.57
N ALA A 131 12.36 -12.69 -19.32
CA ALA A 131 12.34 -13.04 -20.73
C ALA A 131 13.26 -12.13 -21.57
N GLY A 132 13.47 -10.89 -21.13
CA GLY A 132 14.39 -9.90 -21.67
C GLY A 132 15.86 -10.01 -21.20
N GLU A 133 16.29 -11.18 -20.72
CA GLU A 133 17.67 -11.50 -20.31
C GLU A 133 18.13 -10.98 -18.92
N LEU A 134 17.21 -10.47 -18.10
CA LEU A 134 17.52 -10.20 -16.70
C LEU A 134 17.45 -11.50 -15.89
N SER A 135 18.30 -11.62 -14.88
CA SER A 135 18.13 -12.65 -13.85
C SER A 135 16.93 -12.31 -12.96
N LEU A 136 16.39 -13.30 -12.25
CA LEU A 136 15.32 -13.08 -11.27
C LEU A 136 15.69 -11.97 -10.26
N HIS A 137 16.94 -11.95 -9.79
CA HIS A 137 17.39 -10.96 -8.81
C HIS A 137 17.52 -9.57 -9.42
N GLU A 138 18.00 -9.46 -10.66
CA GLU A 138 18.04 -8.20 -11.41
C GLU A 138 16.64 -7.66 -11.67
N ALA A 139 15.72 -8.51 -12.15
CA ALA A 139 14.34 -8.13 -12.44
C ALA A 139 13.60 -7.67 -11.18
N VAL A 140 13.68 -8.45 -10.10
CA VAL A 140 13.03 -8.10 -8.83
C VAL A 140 13.62 -6.82 -8.23
N ASP A 141 14.95 -6.66 -8.19
CA ASP A 141 15.57 -5.46 -7.64
C ASP A 141 15.26 -4.21 -8.47
N TRP A 142 15.23 -4.35 -9.80
CA TRP A 142 14.85 -3.28 -10.72
C TRP A 142 13.40 -2.85 -10.51
N VAL A 143 12.45 -3.79 -10.52
CA VAL A 143 11.03 -3.45 -10.38
C VAL A 143 10.76 -2.82 -9.01
N VAL A 144 11.30 -3.40 -7.94
CA VAL A 144 11.02 -2.94 -6.57
C VAL A 144 11.68 -1.60 -6.25
N VAL A 145 12.93 -1.39 -6.66
CA VAL A 145 13.73 -0.21 -6.24
C VAL A 145 13.72 0.89 -7.28
N GLU A 146 13.72 0.58 -8.58
CA GLU A 146 13.85 1.58 -9.64
C GLU A 146 12.52 1.89 -10.33
N GLU A 147 11.71 0.90 -10.71
CA GLU A 147 10.43 1.19 -11.40
C GLU A 147 9.34 1.62 -10.42
N ALA A 148 9.25 0.95 -9.27
CA ALA A 148 8.23 1.25 -8.26
C ALA A 148 8.71 2.24 -7.20
N GLU A 149 10.02 2.54 -7.13
CA GLU A 149 10.66 3.38 -6.10
C GLU A 149 10.19 3.06 -4.65
N ARG A 150 9.80 1.80 -4.39
CA ARG A 150 9.03 1.41 -3.20
C ARG A 150 9.88 1.36 -1.95
N TYR A 151 11.14 0.98 -2.11
CA TYR A 151 12.11 0.91 -1.04
C TYR A 151 13.43 1.51 -1.52
N THR A 152 14.14 2.16 -0.60
CA THR A 152 15.54 2.47 -0.84
C THR A 152 16.35 1.18 -0.94
N VAL A 153 17.50 1.22 -1.63
CA VAL A 153 18.46 0.11 -1.70
C VAL A 153 18.76 -0.49 -0.31
N ALA A 154 18.91 0.35 0.72
CA ALA A 154 19.26 -0.10 2.06
C ALA A 154 18.12 -0.91 2.70
N GLN A 155 16.87 -0.42 2.57
CA GLN A 155 15.68 -1.10 3.07
C GLN A 155 15.42 -2.40 2.31
N TRP A 156 15.57 -2.39 0.99
CA TRP A 156 15.35 -3.59 0.19
C TRP A 156 16.39 -4.67 0.46
N ALA A 157 17.65 -4.27 0.66
CA ALA A 157 18.71 -5.17 1.06
C ALA A 157 18.44 -5.82 2.42
N GLU A 158 17.94 -5.04 3.39
CA GLU A 158 17.53 -5.55 4.71
C GLU A 158 16.37 -6.56 4.60
N ILE A 159 15.32 -6.25 3.82
CA ILE A 159 14.17 -7.15 3.60
C ILE A 159 14.62 -8.47 2.97
N ARG A 160 15.56 -8.41 2.02
CA ARG A 160 16.08 -9.58 1.30
C ARG A 160 17.19 -10.34 2.04
N ASP A 161 17.65 -9.84 3.18
CA ASP A 161 18.83 -10.36 3.90
C ASP A 161 20.08 -10.45 3.01
N VAL A 162 20.35 -9.38 2.25
CA VAL A 162 21.53 -9.24 1.38
C VAL A 162 22.23 -7.91 1.64
N THR A 163 23.41 -7.70 1.05
CA THR A 163 24.10 -6.41 1.17
C THR A 163 23.48 -5.37 0.23
N GLY A 164 23.50 -4.10 0.64
CA GLY A 164 23.10 -2.99 -0.24
C GLY A 164 23.91 -2.92 -1.54
N ASP A 165 25.16 -3.36 -1.52
CA ASP A 165 26.00 -3.43 -2.72
C ASP A 165 25.53 -4.52 -3.70
N ALA A 166 25.00 -5.64 -3.20
CA ALA A 166 24.40 -6.66 -4.07
C ALA A 166 23.17 -6.12 -4.80
N VAL A 167 22.29 -5.39 -4.09
CA VAL A 167 21.12 -4.74 -4.69
C VAL A 167 21.53 -3.69 -5.72
N ARG A 168 22.49 -2.81 -5.40
CA ARG A 168 23.02 -1.83 -6.38
C ARG A 168 23.62 -2.50 -7.60
N SER A 169 24.38 -3.58 -7.39
CA SER A 169 24.99 -4.32 -8.49
C SER A 169 23.94 -4.89 -9.43
N ASN A 170 22.88 -5.49 -8.89
CA ASN A 170 21.77 -6.04 -9.69
C ASN A 170 21.03 -4.94 -10.44
N ILE A 171 20.73 -3.82 -9.79
CA ILE A 171 20.09 -2.65 -10.41
C ILE A 171 20.94 -2.10 -11.56
N ASN A 172 22.24 -1.93 -11.35
CA ASN A 172 23.13 -1.42 -12.39
C ASN A 172 23.25 -2.40 -13.57
N ALA A 173 23.34 -3.70 -13.30
CA ALA A 173 23.36 -4.73 -14.35
C ALA A 173 22.04 -4.76 -15.15
N ALA A 174 20.90 -4.66 -14.47
CA ALA A 174 19.59 -4.50 -15.09
C ALA A 174 19.55 -3.24 -15.98
N ARG A 175 20.00 -2.10 -15.43
CA ARG A 175 20.04 -0.82 -16.14
C ARG A 175 20.88 -0.89 -17.42
N GLU A 176 22.06 -1.51 -17.37
CA GLU A 176 22.93 -1.69 -18.53
C GLU A 176 22.26 -2.51 -19.64
N LYS A 177 21.55 -3.58 -19.28
CA LYS A 177 20.83 -4.43 -20.25
C LYS A 177 19.61 -3.73 -20.84
N LEU A 178 18.85 -3.01 -20.02
CA LEU A 178 17.62 -2.34 -20.45
C LEU A 178 17.87 -1.07 -21.28
N LEU A 179 18.98 -0.37 -21.03
CA LEU A 179 19.34 0.87 -21.73
C LEU A 179 20.39 0.66 -22.84
N ALA A 180 20.83 -0.58 -23.08
CA ALA A 180 21.66 -0.88 -24.23
C ALA A 180 20.85 -0.66 -25.52
N GLU A 181 21.31 0.22 -26.41
CA GLU A 181 20.68 0.41 -27.72
C GLU A 181 20.65 -0.92 -28.50
N PRO A 182 19.52 -1.27 -29.13
CA PRO A 182 19.45 -2.45 -29.99
C PRO A 182 20.42 -2.24 -31.17
N LYS A 183 21.34 -3.19 -31.37
CA LYS A 183 22.16 -3.27 -32.58
C LYS A 183 21.35 -3.71 -33.78
#